data_AF-A0A8J5Y2W6-F1
#
_entry.id   AF-A0A8J5Y2W6-F1
#
_cell.length_a   1.000
_cell.length_b   1.000
_cell.length_c   1.000
_cell.angle_alpha   90.00
_cell.angle_beta   90.00
_cell.angle_gamma   90.00
#
_symmetry.space_group_name_H-M   'P 1'
#
loop_
_entity.id
_entity.type
_entity.pdbx_description
1 polymer ?
#
loop_
_entity_poly.entity_id
_entity_poly.type
_entity_poly.pdbx_seq_one_letter_code
_entity_poly.pdbx_strand_id
1 'polypeptide(L)'
;MENEFISKVEDNATVRAWSEKLQIEKGDSLIEGYTSELQNFTRIIVTQNELQELKDIWTSWDEGTKQLFYQSYEIDLVPTLKEYAALLRSPKAQVRKIYAKLTNSQTFAKRLVNILGMSESWVTARIQQKGDSKCVPWENLKDLILTHPDEKKRIEIFALSIYGLVIFPRALRHVDEAVTNLFDHLGKGVTPVPAILAETFRSLSMCRKAGEGRFIGWAQLLMVWFHGHFWKVDKMVPDEILYRCGDYNWVPLLGIWGATGYTPLLTLRHYKSRQFIPTTHGLAQCELPYKGDHYRKKVRELSNAWRQMHWIKRLTVVTNCPVRVGIIKQNFEKKSSEFGKKIEQLEEEKMHLKLEVDIQKSEEEKLQKRKGKVEEDLESLKTDYKKLRLSIRTAGLGKTSEQWRQEEAQARSEALERSLSESKNEKDELRAKVAELERSLCLYRNRNSVTELKASLSKLEVMQGKIEELETTLQNCEMRIEILEANEEQWKNQLHHSQDQVRNRDYIMGEAVTQIREVADYLQSMAVQADVLSVKYELESDRG
;
A
#
# COMPACT_ATOMS: atom_id res chain seq x y z
N MET A 1 25.93 -31.61 17.00
CA MET A 1 25.05 -32.00 15.87
C MET A 1 24.44 -30.73 15.31
N GLU A 2 24.94 -30.26 14.17
CA GLU A 2 24.34 -29.14 13.44
C GLU A 2 22.99 -29.62 12.88
N ASN A 3 21.88 -29.05 13.38
CA ASN A 3 20.54 -29.40 12.89
C ASN A 3 20.41 -29.00 11.42
N GLU A 4 20.32 -30.03 10.55
CA GLU A 4 20.21 -29.92 9.10
C GLU A 4 18.93 -29.15 8.69
N PHE A 5 19.06 -28.28 7.69
CA PHE A 5 17.90 -27.60 7.10
C PHE A 5 17.12 -28.58 6.22
N ILE A 6 15.90 -28.94 6.66
CA ILE A 6 15.05 -29.88 5.92
C ILE A 6 14.19 -29.06 4.94
N SER A 7 14.36 -29.31 3.65
CA SER A 7 13.55 -28.68 2.62
C SER A 7 13.04 -29.75 1.67
N LYS A 8 11.71 -29.94 1.65
CA LYS A 8 11.02 -31.00 0.91
C LYS A 8 10.21 -30.41 -0.23
N VAL A 9 10.37 -30.94 -1.43
CA VAL A 9 9.55 -30.61 -2.59
C VAL A 9 8.54 -31.74 -2.79
N GLU A 10 7.26 -31.40 -2.81
CA GLU A 10 6.15 -32.34 -2.86
C GLU A 10 5.39 -32.20 -4.18
N ASP A 11 4.85 -33.32 -4.65
CA ASP A 11 4.05 -33.35 -5.86
C ASP A 11 2.71 -32.61 -5.67
N ASN A 12 2.24 -31.96 -6.74
CA ASN A 12 1.03 -31.17 -6.71
C ASN A 12 -0.21 -31.99 -6.30
N ALA A 13 -0.33 -33.24 -6.77
CA ALA A 13 -1.44 -34.11 -6.43
C ALA A 13 -1.42 -34.51 -4.95
N THR A 14 -0.22 -34.72 -4.39
CA THR A 14 -0.04 -35.05 -2.98
C THR A 14 -0.49 -33.89 -2.09
N VAL A 15 -0.07 -32.66 -2.41
CA VAL A 15 -0.45 -31.47 -1.64
C VAL A 15 -1.94 -31.17 -1.77
N ARG A 16 -2.54 -31.40 -2.95
CA ARG A 16 -3.99 -31.28 -3.15
C ARG A 16 -4.76 -32.25 -2.25
N ALA A 17 -4.43 -33.54 -2.29
CA ALA A 17 -5.11 -34.55 -1.49
C ALA A 17 -4.97 -34.28 0.02
N TRP A 18 -3.77 -33.86 0.47
CA TRP A 18 -3.55 -33.43 1.85
C TRP A 18 -4.43 -32.23 2.24
N SER A 19 -4.47 -31.20 1.39
CA SER A 19 -5.22 -29.98 1.63
C SER A 19 -6.73 -30.23 1.72
N GLU A 20 -7.28 -31.01 0.79
CA GLU A 20 -8.69 -31.40 0.76
C GLU A 20 -9.05 -32.25 1.99
N LYS A 21 -8.24 -33.26 2.31
CA LYS A 21 -8.45 -34.10 3.50
C LYS A 21 -8.44 -33.27 4.78
N LEU A 22 -7.45 -32.39 4.96
CA LEU A 22 -7.35 -31.55 6.15
C LEU A 22 -8.54 -30.59 6.26
N GLN A 23 -9.00 -30.04 5.15
CA GLN A 23 -10.19 -29.20 5.11
C GLN A 23 -11.46 -29.96 5.52
N ILE A 24 -11.61 -31.21 5.05
CA ILE A 24 -12.74 -32.08 5.43
C ILE A 24 -12.70 -32.44 6.91
N GLU A 25 -11.52 -32.79 7.44
CA GLU A 25 -11.38 -33.26 8.83
C GLU A 25 -11.47 -32.14 9.86
N LYS A 26 -10.98 -30.93 9.53
CA LYS A 26 -10.82 -29.83 10.49
C LYS A 26 -11.75 -28.64 10.24
N GLY A 27 -12.49 -28.66 9.13
CA GLY A 27 -13.45 -27.62 8.77
C GLY A 27 -12.81 -26.32 8.25
N ASP A 28 -13.68 -25.40 7.81
CA ASP A 28 -13.28 -24.09 7.32
C ASP A 28 -13.04 -23.09 8.47
N SER A 29 -12.01 -22.26 8.33
CA SER A 29 -11.77 -21.09 9.17
C SER A 29 -12.18 -19.77 8.50
N LEU A 30 -12.70 -19.84 7.27
CA LEU A 30 -13.28 -18.72 6.53
C LEU A 30 -14.80 -18.70 6.70
N ILE A 31 -15.38 -17.51 6.54
CA ILE A 31 -16.83 -17.29 6.59
C ILE A 31 -17.39 -17.51 5.18
N GLU A 32 -18.33 -18.44 5.04
CA GLU A 32 -18.99 -18.74 3.77
C GLU A 32 -19.73 -17.51 3.20
N GLY A 33 -19.62 -17.28 1.89
CA GLY A 33 -20.32 -16.19 1.19
C GLY A 33 -19.78 -14.78 1.45
N TYR A 34 -18.76 -14.61 2.29
CA TYR A 34 -18.23 -13.29 2.65
C TYR A 34 -17.02 -12.89 1.78
N THR A 35 -17.23 -11.93 0.87
CA THR A 35 -16.16 -11.25 0.12
C THR A 35 -15.99 -9.84 0.67
N SER A 36 -14.88 -9.56 1.35
CA SER A 36 -14.63 -8.22 1.91
C SER A 36 -14.23 -7.21 0.83
N GLU A 37 -14.98 -6.12 0.69
CA GLU A 37 -14.63 -4.99 -0.18
C GLU A 37 -13.56 -4.09 0.47
N LEU A 38 -12.28 -4.39 0.23
CA LEU A 38 -11.16 -3.67 0.83
C LEU A 38 -11.20 -2.14 0.62
N GLN A 39 -11.79 -1.68 -0.49
CA GLN A 39 -11.90 -0.26 -0.86
C GLN A 39 -12.76 0.55 0.12
N ASN A 40 -13.76 -0.06 0.76
CA ASN A 40 -14.64 0.65 1.69
C ASN A 40 -14.04 0.76 3.10
N PHE A 41 -13.02 -0.05 3.42
CA PHE A 41 -12.48 -0.21 4.77
C PHE A 41 -11.15 0.52 5.02
N THR A 42 -10.52 1.07 3.97
CA THR A 42 -9.18 1.65 4.04
C THR A 42 -9.18 3.11 3.59
N ARG A 43 -9.14 4.06 4.54
CA ARG A 43 -8.80 5.45 4.20
C ARG A 43 -7.28 5.53 3.98
N ILE A 44 -6.86 5.60 2.71
CA ILE A 44 -5.48 5.86 2.33
C ILE A 44 -5.24 7.38 2.38
N ILE A 45 -4.49 7.84 3.39
CA ILE A 45 -4.12 9.26 3.50
C ILE A 45 -2.76 9.43 2.82
N VAL A 46 -2.76 10.05 1.62
CA VAL A 46 -1.54 10.29 0.84
C VAL A 46 -0.65 11.37 1.48
N THR A 47 -1.23 12.23 2.31
CA THR A 47 -0.57 13.41 2.90
C THR A 47 0.23 13.15 4.18
N GLN A 48 0.23 11.92 4.72
CA GLN A 48 0.77 11.62 6.05
C GLN A 48 2.28 11.36 6.12
N ASN A 49 2.99 11.18 5.00
CA ASN A 49 4.32 10.55 5.00
C ASN A 49 5.49 11.50 4.72
N GLU A 50 5.31 12.82 4.92
CA GLU A 50 6.36 13.83 4.71
C GLU A 50 7.11 13.71 3.37
N LEU A 51 6.45 13.13 2.36
CA LEU A 51 7.08 12.71 1.10
C LEU A 51 7.65 13.91 0.35
N GLN A 52 7.04 15.08 0.52
CA GLN A 52 7.53 16.32 -0.06
C GLN A 52 8.88 16.73 0.53
N GLU A 53 9.04 16.71 1.86
CA GLU A 53 10.31 17.09 2.49
C GLU A 53 11.43 16.10 2.12
N LEU A 54 11.12 14.80 2.09
CA LEU A 54 12.06 13.77 1.62
C LEU A 54 12.42 13.95 0.14
N LYS A 55 11.44 14.31 -0.69
CA LYS A 55 11.64 14.60 -2.12
C LYS A 55 12.49 15.85 -2.31
N ASP A 56 12.27 16.90 -1.54
CA ASP A 56 13.04 18.14 -1.62
C ASP A 56 14.52 17.87 -1.29
N ILE A 57 14.78 17.11 -0.23
CA ILE A 57 16.14 16.65 0.12
C ILE A 57 16.74 15.83 -1.02
N TRP A 58 16.01 14.83 -1.53
CA TRP A 58 16.48 14.01 -2.66
C TRP A 58 16.81 14.83 -3.90
N THR A 59 15.99 15.84 -4.23
CA THR A 59 16.24 16.72 -5.38
C THR A 59 17.44 17.64 -5.19
N SER A 60 17.78 17.97 -3.93
CA SER A 60 18.94 18.80 -3.60
C SER A 60 20.28 18.07 -3.75
N TRP A 61 20.28 16.73 -3.75
CA TRP A 61 21.49 15.92 -3.90
C TRP A 61 22.00 15.90 -5.34
N ASP A 62 23.32 15.90 -5.49
CA ASP A 62 23.96 15.65 -6.77
C ASP A 62 23.86 14.16 -7.17
N GLU A 63 24.22 13.88 -8.43
CA GLU A 63 24.09 12.54 -8.99
C GLU A 63 25.04 11.52 -8.33
N GLY A 64 26.20 11.97 -7.82
CA GLY A 64 27.14 11.13 -7.09
C GLY A 64 26.56 10.61 -5.78
N THR A 65 25.98 11.51 -4.96
CA THR A 65 25.29 11.11 -3.72
C THR A 65 24.11 10.17 -3.99
N LYS A 66 23.33 10.41 -5.05
CA LYS A 66 22.23 9.51 -5.46
C LYS A 66 22.75 8.13 -5.85
N GLN A 67 23.82 8.06 -6.63
CA GLN A 67 24.45 6.78 -6.98
C GLN A 67 24.97 6.03 -5.75
N LEU A 68 25.62 6.73 -4.82
CA LEU A 68 26.06 6.15 -3.54
C LEU A 68 24.88 5.59 -2.73
N PHE A 69 23.74 6.28 -2.72
CA PHE A 69 22.52 5.79 -2.09
C PHE A 69 22.03 4.50 -2.75
N TYR A 70 21.95 4.46 -4.08
CA TYR A 70 21.55 3.27 -4.83
C TYR A 70 22.48 2.07 -4.60
N GLN A 71 23.80 2.31 -4.57
CA GLN A 71 24.79 1.27 -4.29
C GLN A 71 24.71 0.75 -2.85
N SER A 72 24.44 1.64 -1.89
CA SER A 72 24.48 1.31 -0.47
C SER A 72 23.24 0.56 0.01
N TYR A 73 22.08 0.87 -0.58
CA TYR A 73 20.81 0.35 -0.09
C TYR A 73 20.00 -0.44 -1.12
N GLU A 74 20.47 -0.51 -2.38
CA GLU A 74 19.87 -1.28 -3.49
C GLU A 74 18.34 -1.30 -3.43
N ILE A 75 17.78 -0.11 -3.28
CA ILE A 75 16.38 0.12 -2.95
C ILE A 75 15.53 -0.02 -4.22
N ASP A 76 15.33 -1.25 -4.71
CA ASP A 76 14.19 -1.57 -5.57
C ASP A 76 12.96 -1.67 -4.64
N LEU A 77 12.50 -0.53 -4.10
CA LEU A 77 11.33 -0.46 -3.20
C LEU A 77 10.01 -0.75 -3.91
N VAL A 78 10.00 -1.15 -5.19
CA VAL A 78 8.79 -1.65 -5.85
C VAL A 78 8.43 -2.99 -5.21
N PRO A 79 7.48 -3.04 -4.26
CA PRO A 79 7.48 -4.14 -3.35
C PRO A 79 6.86 -5.33 -4.03
N THR A 80 7.19 -6.46 -3.44
CA THR A 80 6.27 -7.55 -3.16
C THR A 80 6.18 -8.67 -4.15
N LEU A 81 5.64 -8.58 -5.37
CA LEU A 81 5.44 -9.84 -6.15
C LEU A 81 6.73 -10.41 -6.76
N LYS A 82 7.61 -9.55 -7.25
CA LYS A 82 8.96 -9.94 -7.72
C LYS A 82 9.81 -10.44 -6.55
N GLU A 83 9.63 -9.85 -5.38
CA GLU A 83 10.35 -10.21 -4.16
C GLU A 83 9.72 -11.40 -3.42
N TYR A 84 8.41 -11.61 -3.54
CA TYR A 84 7.69 -12.84 -3.20
C TYR A 84 8.17 -13.94 -4.12
N ALA A 85 8.25 -13.68 -5.42
CA ALA A 85 8.84 -14.63 -6.35
C ALA A 85 10.31 -14.89 -5.98
N ALA A 86 11.07 -13.92 -5.47
CA ALA A 86 12.43 -14.14 -4.97
C ALA A 86 12.48 -14.90 -3.63
N LEU A 87 11.57 -14.61 -2.69
CA LEU A 87 11.39 -15.29 -1.40
C LEU A 87 10.96 -16.75 -1.61
N LEU A 88 10.02 -16.96 -2.53
CA LEU A 88 9.52 -18.24 -3.02
C LEU A 88 10.45 -18.84 -4.10
N ARG A 89 11.61 -18.22 -4.38
CA ARG A 89 12.74 -18.82 -5.11
C ARG A 89 13.97 -18.91 -4.22
N SER A 90 13.84 -18.59 -2.92
CA SER A 90 14.98 -18.36 -2.05
C SER A 90 15.75 -19.67 -1.87
N PRO A 91 17.07 -19.69 -2.18
CA PRO A 91 17.92 -20.83 -1.90
C PRO A 91 17.85 -21.21 -0.42
N LYS A 92 17.87 -22.52 -0.11
CA LYS A 92 17.82 -23.09 1.25
C LYS A 92 18.79 -22.43 2.25
N ALA A 93 19.89 -21.83 1.77
CA ALA A 93 20.90 -21.13 2.57
C ALA A 93 20.47 -19.73 3.10
N GLN A 94 19.41 -19.11 2.57
CA GLN A 94 19.04 -17.72 2.87
C GLN A 94 18.06 -17.55 4.04
N VAL A 95 17.61 -18.63 4.69
CA VAL A 95 16.74 -18.55 5.89
C VAL A 95 17.36 -17.72 7.02
N ARG A 96 18.70 -17.67 7.11
CA ARG A 96 19.43 -16.83 8.06
C ARG A 96 19.25 -15.32 7.82
N LYS A 97 18.71 -14.91 6.66
CA LYS A 97 18.46 -13.51 6.26
C LYS A 97 17.03 -13.04 6.59
N ILE A 98 16.22 -13.87 7.26
CA ILE A 98 14.85 -13.49 7.64
C ILE A 98 14.91 -12.70 8.94
N TYR A 99 14.28 -11.52 8.94
CA TYR A 99 14.16 -10.71 10.14
C TYR A 99 13.37 -11.47 11.21
N ALA A 100 13.94 -11.55 12.40
CA ALA A 100 13.24 -11.99 13.60
C ALA A 100 13.51 -10.97 14.69
N LYS A 101 12.44 -10.45 15.32
CA LYS A 101 12.54 -9.58 16.49
C LYS A 101 12.93 -10.39 17.73
N LEU A 102 14.11 -11.00 17.67
CA LEU A 102 14.80 -11.56 18.82
C LEU A 102 15.44 -10.39 19.56
N THR A 103 15.49 -10.44 20.89
CA THR A 103 16.04 -9.35 21.69
C THR A 103 17.47 -9.05 21.25
N ASN A 104 17.64 -7.96 20.51
CA ASN A 104 18.94 -7.38 20.24
C ASN A 104 19.49 -6.91 21.60
N SER A 105 20.72 -7.29 21.94
CA SER A 105 21.36 -6.89 23.20
C SER A 105 21.59 -5.39 23.27
N GLN A 106 21.54 -4.69 22.14
CA GLN A 106 21.72 -3.25 22.05
C GLN A 106 20.43 -2.49 22.39
N THR A 107 20.54 -1.51 23.28
CA THR A 107 19.45 -0.57 23.61
C THR A 107 19.14 0.36 22.44
N PHE A 108 17.94 0.94 22.39
CA PHE A 108 17.56 1.94 21.38
C PHE A 108 18.57 3.08 21.22
N ALA A 109 19.01 3.69 22.33
CA ALA A 109 19.97 4.79 22.32
C ALA A 109 21.29 4.37 21.66
N LYS A 110 21.87 3.24 22.06
CA LYS A 110 23.10 2.70 21.44
C LYS A 110 22.95 2.43 19.93
N ARG A 111 21.79 1.95 19.46
CA ARG A 111 21.56 1.78 18.00
C ARG A 111 21.58 3.12 17.28
N LEU A 112 20.90 4.12 17.84
CA LEU A 112 20.88 5.46 17.27
C LEU A 112 22.25 6.13 17.30
N VAL A 113 23.06 5.93 18.35
CA VAL A 113 24.45 6.40 18.38
C VAL A 113 25.23 5.84 17.18
N ASN A 114 25.10 4.55 16.90
CA ASN A 114 25.77 3.91 15.77
C ASN A 114 25.28 4.45 14.42
N ILE A 115 23.96 4.58 14.25
CA ILE A 115 23.36 5.04 12.98
C ILE A 115 23.67 6.52 12.76
N LEU A 116 23.37 7.37 13.75
CA LEU A 116 23.47 8.82 13.64
C LEU A 116 24.90 9.37 13.75
N GLY A 117 25.84 8.62 14.35
CA GLY A 117 27.20 9.09 14.60
C GLY A 117 27.30 10.16 15.71
N MET A 118 26.26 10.32 16.53
CA MET A 118 26.18 11.33 17.58
C MET A 118 26.50 10.77 18.97
N SER A 119 26.81 11.63 19.94
CA SER A 119 27.06 11.20 21.33
C SER A 119 25.82 10.60 21.99
N GLU A 120 26.02 9.69 22.94
CA GLU A 120 24.91 9.06 23.69
C GLU A 120 24.05 10.09 24.43
N SER A 121 24.65 11.15 24.97
CA SER A 121 23.94 12.26 25.61
C SER A 121 23.05 13.04 24.63
N TRP A 122 23.55 13.28 23.41
CA TRP A 122 22.78 13.97 22.37
C TRP A 122 21.56 13.16 21.93
N VAL A 123 21.75 11.84 21.78
CA VAL A 123 20.71 10.88 21.36
C VAL A 123 19.65 10.71 22.44
N THR A 124 20.06 10.44 23.68
CA THR A 124 19.14 10.17 24.79
C THR A 124 18.24 11.37 25.09
N ALA A 125 18.76 12.60 24.99
CA ALA A 125 17.98 13.82 25.15
C ALA A 125 16.87 14.01 24.09
N ARG A 126 16.95 13.30 22.96
CA ARG A 126 16.06 13.46 21.80
C ARG A 126 15.11 12.28 21.60
N ILE A 127 15.24 11.21 22.39
CA ILE A 127 14.31 10.10 22.38
C ILE A 127 13.02 10.55 23.07
N GLN A 128 11.88 10.33 22.42
CA GLN A 128 10.56 10.64 22.95
C GLN A 128 9.70 9.39 23.05
N GLN A 129 8.81 9.34 24.04
CA GLN A 129 7.76 8.33 24.11
C GLN A 129 6.57 8.80 23.27
N LYS A 130 6.13 7.98 22.29
CA LYS A 130 4.93 8.21 21.48
C LYS A 130 4.07 6.96 21.49
N GLY A 131 2.97 7.01 22.24
CA GLY A 131 2.14 5.83 22.50
C GLY A 131 2.92 4.73 23.22
N ASP A 132 2.84 3.51 22.72
CA ASP A 132 3.49 2.32 23.30
C ASP A 132 5.00 2.23 23.00
N SER A 133 5.57 3.11 22.17
CA SER A 133 6.95 3.02 21.68
C SER A 133 7.81 4.25 21.97
N LYS A 134 9.12 4.03 22.05
CA LYS A 134 10.14 5.08 21.97
C LYS A 134 10.41 5.43 20.51
N CYS A 135 10.58 6.71 20.23
CA CYS A 135 10.79 7.23 18.87
C CYS A 135 11.80 8.38 18.84
N VAL A 136 12.31 8.68 17.65
CA VAL A 136 13.10 9.89 17.37
C VAL A 136 12.30 10.83 16.46
N PRO A 137 12.21 12.14 16.77
CA PRO A 137 11.54 13.12 15.92
C PRO A 137 12.22 13.29 14.56
N TRP A 138 11.41 13.48 13.51
CA TRP A 138 11.87 13.72 12.14
C TRP A 138 12.73 14.99 12.03
N GLU A 139 12.36 16.10 12.69
CA GLU A 139 13.17 17.35 12.63
C GLU A 139 14.64 17.09 12.98
N ASN A 140 14.88 16.30 14.01
CA ASN A 140 16.24 16.01 14.47
C ASN A 140 17.03 15.17 13.45
N LEU A 141 16.35 14.26 12.73
CA LEU A 141 16.96 13.47 11.67
C LEU A 141 17.19 14.32 10.42
N LYS A 142 16.22 15.17 10.07
CA LYS A 142 16.28 16.12 8.95
C LYS A 142 17.45 17.09 9.10
N ASP A 143 17.58 17.71 10.27
CA ASP A 143 18.70 18.61 10.57
C ASP A 143 20.04 17.89 10.36
N LEU A 144 20.18 16.66 10.87
CA LEU A 144 21.37 15.85 10.67
C LEU A 144 21.62 15.51 9.19
N ILE A 145 20.60 15.16 8.41
CA ILE A 145 20.77 14.88 6.97
C ILE A 145 21.35 16.10 6.24
N LEU A 146 20.97 17.31 6.67
CA LEU A 146 21.45 18.55 6.05
C LEU A 146 22.83 18.99 6.57
N THR A 147 23.15 18.77 7.84
CA THR A 147 24.34 19.36 8.48
C THR A 147 25.44 18.38 8.86
N HIS A 148 25.22 17.06 8.82
CA HIS A 148 26.19 16.08 9.32
C HIS A 148 27.51 16.13 8.52
N PRO A 149 28.71 16.10 9.13
CA PRO A 149 29.97 16.26 8.39
C PRO A 149 30.29 15.10 7.45
N ASP A 150 29.87 13.87 7.81
CA ASP A 150 30.04 12.66 7.00
C ASP A 150 28.84 12.47 6.05
N GLU A 151 29.11 12.46 4.75
CA GLU A 151 28.12 12.23 3.69
C GLU A 151 27.48 10.85 3.77
N LYS A 152 28.25 9.81 4.11
CA LYS A 152 27.73 8.44 4.25
C LYS A 152 26.69 8.37 5.36
N LYS A 153 26.92 9.10 6.45
CA LYS A 153 25.94 9.23 7.55
C LYS A 153 24.70 9.98 7.13
N ARG A 154 24.80 11.02 6.29
CA ARG A 154 23.60 11.69 5.73
C ARG A 154 22.73 10.71 4.94
N ILE A 155 23.34 9.91 4.06
CA ILE A 155 22.68 8.87 3.27
C ILE A 155 22.01 7.84 4.18
N GLU A 156 22.72 7.38 5.22
CA GLU A 156 22.21 6.39 6.17
C GLU A 156 21.01 6.90 6.99
N ILE A 157 21.08 8.14 7.47
CA ILE A 157 19.98 8.78 8.22
C ILE A 157 18.77 9.03 7.30
N PHE A 158 19.02 9.42 6.04
CA PHE A 158 17.96 9.58 5.04
C PHE A 158 17.27 8.24 4.73
N ALA A 159 18.05 7.15 4.56
CA ALA A 159 17.50 5.82 4.39
C ALA A 159 16.66 5.38 5.59
N LEU A 160 17.17 5.55 6.83
CA LEU A 160 16.39 5.25 8.04
C LEU A 160 15.06 6.02 8.06
N SER A 161 15.06 7.26 7.58
CA SER A 161 13.88 8.12 7.55
C SER A 161 12.85 7.64 6.52
N ILE A 162 13.27 7.14 5.37
CA ILE A 162 12.38 6.45 4.42
C ILE A 162 11.76 5.21 5.10
N TYR A 163 12.56 4.40 5.78
CA TYR A 163 12.05 3.23 6.49
C TYR A 163 11.04 3.60 7.59
N GLY A 164 11.27 4.67 8.35
CA GLY A 164 10.44 5.05 9.50
C GLY A 164 9.22 5.89 9.17
N LEU A 165 9.31 6.77 8.17
CA LEU A 165 8.23 7.70 7.82
C LEU A 165 7.37 7.18 6.66
N VAL A 166 7.94 6.35 5.80
CA VAL A 166 7.29 5.93 4.56
C VAL A 166 6.94 4.44 4.57
N ILE A 167 7.91 3.57 4.90
CA ILE A 167 7.71 2.11 4.83
C ILE A 167 6.95 1.60 6.07
N PHE A 168 7.37 2.02 7.25
CA PHE A 168 6.83 1.60 8.55
C PHE A 168 6.36 2.82 9.37
N PRO A 169 5.39 3.61 8.89
CA PRO A 169 4.89 4.77 9.61
C PRO A 169 4.11 4.31 10.86
N ARG A 170 4.61 4.65 12.04
CA ARG A 170 3.93 4.32 13.33
C ARG A 170 3.37 5.55 14.02
N ALA A 171 4.13 6.64 14.02
CA ALA A 171 3.79 7.90 14.64
C ALA A 171 4.18 9.03 13.68
N LEU A 172 3.28 10.01 13.51
CA LEU A 172 3.47 11.13 12.58
C LEU A 172 4.75 11.90 12.91
N ARG A 173 5.59 12.21 11.91
CA ARG A 173 6.91 12.87 12.07
C ARG A 173 7.87 12.18 13.06
N HIS A 174 7.77 10.86 13.24
CA HIS A 174 8.62 10.13 14.19
C HIS A 174 9.06 8.76 13.65
N VAL A 175 10.31 8.39 13.90
CA VAL A 175 10.86 7.08 13.59
C VAL A 175 10.84 6.18 14.83
N ASP A 176 10.12 5.06 14.75
CA ASP A 176 9.89 4.11 15.84
C ASP A 176 11.12 3.22 16.13
N GLU A 177 11.29 2.84 17.41
CA GLU A 177 12.38 1.96 17.84
C GLU A 177 12.44 0.64 17.03
N ALA A 178 11.31 0.04 16.70
CA ALA A 178 11.27 -1.22 15.95
C ALA A 178 11.82 -1.06 14.52
N VAL A 179 11.66 0.12 13.92
CA VAL A 179 12.22 0.44 12.60
C VAL A 179 13.73 0.52 12.69
N THR A 180 14.29 1.21 13.70
CA THR A 180 15.75 1.25 13.88
C THR A 180 16.35 -0.13 14.14
N ASN A 181 15.60 -1.02 14.79
CA ASN A 181 16.02 -2.40 15.00
C ASN A 181 16.07 -3.17 13.68
N LEU A 182 15.02 -3.09 12.85
CA LEU A 182 15.05 -3.68 11.51
C LEU A 182 16.20 -3.11 10.68
N PHE A 183 16.37 -1.79 10.67
CA PHE A 183 17.40 -1.10 9.89
C PHE A 183 18.82 -1.57 10.22
N ASP A 184 19.15 -1.76 11.50
CA ASP A 184 20.42 -2.35 11.94
C ASP A 184 20.65 -3.79 11.42
N HIS A 185 19.56 -4.54 11.21
CA HIS A 185 19.65 -5.89 10.62
C HIS A 185 19.84 -5.85 9.10
N LEU A 186 19.37 -4.81 8.41
CA LEU A 186 19.56 -4.68 6.96
C LEU A 186 21.04 -4.59 6.60
N GLY A 187 21.84 -3.85 7.39
CA GLY A 187 23.30 -3.81 7.25
C GLY A 187 24.01 -5.16 7.46
N LYS A 188 23.30 -6.16 8.00
CA LYS A 188 23.78 -7.54 8.21
C LYS A 188 23.27 -8.51 7.13
N GLY A 189 22.67 -8.00 6.06
CA GLY A 189 22.16 -8.78 4.93
C GLY A 189 20.77 -9.38 5.15
N VAL A 190 20.02 -8.90 6.15
CA VAL A 190 18.60 -9.26 6.34
C VAL A 190 17.75 -8.55 5.30
N THR A 191 16.81 -9.27 4.69
CA THR A 191 15.86 -8.69 3.74
C THR A 191 14.69 -8.02 4.47
N PRO A 192 14.27 -6.79 4.09
CA PRO A 192 13.12 -6.12 4.69
C PRO A 192 11.79 -6.70 4.19
N VAL A 193 11.79 -7.42 3.07
CA VAL A 193 10.59 -7.85 2.34
C VAL A 193 9.60 -8.64 3.19
N PRO A 194 10.00 -9.70 3.94
CA PRO A 194 9.07 -10.44 4.78
C PRO A 194 8.41 -9.57 5.86
N ALA A 195 9.15 -8.58 6.38
CA ALA A 195 8.67 -7.69 7.42
C ALA A 195 7.69 -6.64 6.88
N ILE A 196 7.99 -6.04 5.71
CA ILE A 196 7.06 -5.15 4.99
C ILE A 196 5.75 -5.87 4.75
N LEU A 197 5.84 -7.13 4.35
CA LEU A 197 4.69 -7.96 4.06
C LEU A 197 3.85 -8.35 5.25
N ALA A 198 4.53 -8.77 6.32
CA ALA A 198 3.86 -9.06 7.56
C ALA A 198 3.05 -7.86 8.03
N GLU A 199 3.63 -6.65 8.02
CA GLU A 199 2.93 -5.45 8.46
C GLU A 199 1.83 -5.01 7.48
N THR A 200 2.02 -5.19 6.18
CA THR A 200 0.98 -4.93 5.17
C THR A 200 -0.25 -5.80 5.43
N PHE A 201 -0.08 -7.13 5.54
CA PHE A 201 -1.20 -8.03 5.80
C PHE A 201 -1.82 -7.83 7.17
N ARG A 202 -1.01 -7.59 8.20
CA ARG A 202 -1.53 -7.25 9.53
C ARG A 202 -2.38 -6.00 9.49
N SER A 203 -1.93 -4.94 8.81
CA SER A 203 -2.70 -3.71 8.72
C SER A 203 -4.00 -3.92 7.94
N LEU A 204 -3.99 -4.65 6.83
CA LEU A 204 -5.21 -4.94 6.07
C LEU A 204 -6.20 -5.78 6.88
N SER A 205 -5.70 -6.77 7.62
CA SER A 205 -6.54 -7.59 8.50
C SER A 205 -7.14 -6.79 9.64
N MET A 206 -6.38 -5.84 10.22
CA MET A 206 -6.89 -4.90 11.22
C MET A 206 -8.02 -4.03 10.65
N CYS A 207 -7.82 -3.42 9.48
CA CYS A 207 -8.86 -2.64 8.80
C CYS A 207 -10.12 -3.48 8.51
N ARG A 208 -9.94 -4.73 8.05
CA ARG A 208 -11.05 -5.66 7.82
C ARG A 208 -11.81 -6.00 9.10
N LYS A 209 -11.11 -6.32 10.19
CA LYS A 209 -11.72 -6.73 11.47
C LYS A 209 -12.47 -5.59 12.14
N ALA A 210 -11.93 -4.38 12.08
CA ALA A 210 -12.54 -3.21 12.70
C ALA A 210 -13.69 -2.63 11.87
N GLY A 211 -13.79 -2.93 10.56
CA GLY A 211 -14.78 -2.35 9.65
C GLY A 211 -14.54 -0.85 9.36
N GLU A 212 -13.60 -0.23 10.05
CA GLU A 212 -13.09 1.11 9.88
C GLU A 212 -11.63 1.15 10.35
N GLY A 213 -10.81 2.01 9.76
CA GLY A 213 -9.41 2.12 10.19
C GLY A 213 -8.49 2.75 9.16
N ARG A 214 -7.28 3.04 9.60
CA ARG A 214 -6.21 3.56 8.74
C ARG A 214 -5.25 2.44 8.41
N PHE A 215 -4.92 2.30 7.13
CA PHE A 215 -3.85 1.41 6.71
C PHE A 215 -2.51 1.97 7.20
N ILE A 216 -1.78 1.16 7.95
CA ILE A 216 -0.46 1.42 8.52
C ILE A 216 0.56 0.72 7.62
N GLY A 217 1.19 1.49 6.74
CA GLY A 217 2.15 0.99 5.76
C GLY A 217 2.26 1.90 4.55
N TRP A 218 3.11 1.54 3.59
CA TRP A 218 3.32 2.37 2.41
C TRP A 218 2.22 2.20 1.35
N ALA A 219 1.09 2.88 1.56
CA ALA A 219 -0.09 2.75 0.72
C ALA A 219 0.19 3.12 -0.75
N GLN A 220 1.05 4.12 -1.00
CA GLN A 220 1.45 4.54 -2.35
C GLN A 220 2.17 3.41 -3.08
N LEU A 221 3.05 2.65 -2.43
CA LEU A 221 3.64 1.46 -3.06
C LEU A 221 2.64 0.36 -3.31
N LEU A 222 1.69 0.12 -2.39
CA LEU A 222 0.64 -0.85 -2.62
C LEU A 222 -0.16 -0.48 -3.88
N MET A 223 -0.45 0.81 -4.07
CA MET A 223 -1.10 1.36 -5.28
C MET A 223 -0.22 1.26 -6.54
N VAL A 224 1.05 1.66 -6.46
CA VAL A 224 2.03 1.52 -7.56
C VAL A 224 2.22 0.06 -7.94
N TRP A 225 2.22 -0.84 -6.95
CA TRP A 225 2.26 -2.28 -7.14
C TRP A 225 1.00 -2.77 -7.86
N PHE A 226 -0.19 -2.39 -7.37
CA PHE A 226 -1.46 -2.73 -8.03
C PHE A 226 -1.40 -2.30 -9.50
N HIS A 227 -0.98 -1.07 -9.77
CA HIS A 227 -0.90 -0.53 -11.13
C HIS A 227 0.15 -1.22 -12.01
N GLY A 228 1.34 -1.49 -11.46
CA GLY A 228 2.47 -2.07 -12.20
C GLY A 228 2.42 -3.59 -12.40
N HIS A 229 1.69 -4.32 -11.55
CA HIS A 229 1.72 -5.79 -11.51
C HIS A 229 0.40 -6.49 -11.86
N PHE A 230 -0.75 -5.81 -11.81
CA PHE A 230 -1.99 -6.43 -12.31
C PHE A 230 -1.90 -6.77 -13.81
N TRP A 231 -1.04 -6.06 -14.57
CA TRP A 231 -1.06 -6.10 -16.04
C TRP A 231 0.24 -6.53 -16.73
N LYS A 232 1.38 -6.63 -16.01
CA LYS A 232 2.63 -7.18 -16.57
C LYS A 232 2.79 -8.65 -16.16
N VAL A 233 2.06 -9.55 -16.82
CA VAL A 233 2.10 -11.01 -16.57
C VAL A 233 3.03 -11.71 -17.55
N ASP A 234 4.22 -11.15 -17.76
CA ASP A 234 5.35 -11.89 -18.33
C ASP A 234 6.57 -11.74 -17.41
N LYS A 235 6.54 -12.49 -16.33
CA LYS A 235 7.68 -12.71 -15.43
C LYS A 235 7.81 -14.20 -15.18
N MET A 236 9.04 -14.70 -15.17
CA MET A 236 9.41 -16.07 -14.78
C MET A 236 8.67 -16.46 -13.51
N VAL A 237 7.68 -17.34 -13.65
CA VAL A 237 6.99 -17.94 -12.51
C VAL A 237 7.92 -19.01 -11.94
N PRO A 238 8.06 -19.13 -10.61
CA PRO A 238 8.85 -20.20 -10.01
C PRO A 238 8.20 -21.56 -10.21
N ASP A 239 8.99 -22.58 -10.53
CA ASP A 239 8.51 -23.96 -10.73
C ASP A 239 8.11 -24.63 -9.41
N GLU A 240 8.53 -24.06 -8.28
CA GLU A 240 8.24 -24.51 -6.93
C GLU A 240 7.67 -23.35 -6.12
N ILE A 241 6.67 -23.63 -5.28
CA ILE A 241 6.01 -22.62 -4.44
C ILE A 241 6.14 -23.07 -2.99
N LEU A 242 6.82 -22.29 -2.15
CA LEU A 242 6.80 -22.54 -0.69
C LEU A 242 5.36 -22.35 -0.23
N TYR A 243 4.81 -23.30 0.51
CA TYR A 243 3.41 -23.23 0.93
C TYR A 243 3.19 -23.43 2.43
N ARG A 244 4.18 -24.00 3.15
CA ARG A 244 4.12 -24.21 4.61
C ARG A 244 5.52 -24.29 5.24
N CYS A 245 5.60 -24.02 6.54
CA CYS A 245 6.84 -24.09 7.32
C CYS A 245 6.64 -24.84 8.64
N GLY A 246 7.51 -25.80 8.94
CA GLY A 246 7.42 -26.68 10.12
C GLY A 246 6.03 -27.32 10.22
N ASP A 247 5.44 -27.23 11.41
CA ASP A 247 4.11 -27.75 11.72
C ASP A 247 2.96 -26.77 11.37
N TYR A 248 3.27 -25.60 10.82
CA TYR A 248 2.26 -24.61 10.43
C TYR A 248 1.76 -24.91 9.03
N ASN A 249 0.44 -24.92 8.81
CA ASN A 249 -0.18 -25.10 7.47
C ASN A 249 -0.04 -23.86 6.55
N TRP A 250 0.79 -22.89 6.94
CA TRP A 250 0.99 -21.60 6.30
C TRP A 250 2.44 -21.15 6.49
N VAL A 251 2.86 -20.13 5.75
CA VAL A 251 4.20 -19.53 5.83
C VAL A 251 4.19 -18.38 6.84
N PRO A 252 4.95 -18.46 7.95
CA PRO A 252 4.92 -17.43 8.98
C PRO A 252 5.78 -16.22 8.64
N LEU A 253 5.14 -15.08 8.39
CA LEU A 253 5.81 -13.82 8.13
C LEU A 253 6.03 -13.06 9.45
N LEU A 254 7.29 -12.77 9.76
CA LEU A 254 7.71 -12.01 10.94
C LEU A 254 7.87 -10.53 10.57
N GLY A 255 6.98 -9.69 11.11
CA GLY A 255 7.03 -8.23 11.04
C GLY A 255 7.80 -7.61 12.20
N ILE A 256 7.74 -6.28 12.30
CA ILE A 256 8.43 -5.48 13.33
C ILE A 256 7.55 -5.23 14.58
N TRP A 257 6.22 -5.28 14.43
CA TRP A 257 5.24 -5.15 15.50
C TRP A 257 4.38 -6.41 15.72
N GLY A 258 4.44 -7.38 14.80
CA GLY A 258 3.82 -8.68 14.98
C GLY A 258 4.21 -9.68 13.90
N ALA A 259 3.61 -10.86 13.96
CA ALA A 259 3.68 -11.87 12.91
C ALA A 259 2.29 -12.12 12.31
N THR A 260 2.27 -12.65 11.09
CA THR A 260 1.05 -13.07 10.39
C THR A 260 1.33 -14.28 9.52
N GLY A 261 0.32 -15.08 9.21
CA GLY A 261 0.43 -16.15 8.23
C GLY A 261 0.17 -15.68 6.81
N TYR A 262 0.99 -16.16 5.88
CA TYR A 262 0.73 -16.11 4.44
C TYR A 262 0.41 -17.51 3.95
N THR A 263 -0.65 -17.64 3.16
CA THR A 263 -1.12 -18.94 2.64
C THR A 263 -1.11 -18.94 1.11
N PRO A 264 0.04 -19.29 0.51
CA PRO A 264 0.23 -19.36 -0.95
C PRO A 264 -0.82 -20.21 -1.66
N LEU A 265 -1.31 -21.27 -1.01
CA LEU A 265 -2.33 -22.17 -1.57
C LEU A 265 -3.64 -21.45 -1.93
N LEU A 266 -4.01 -20.36 -1.23
CA LEU A 266 -5.19 -19.55 -1.56
C LEU A 266 -5.02 -18.74 -2.85
N THR A 267 -3.79 -18.61 -3.35
CA THR A 267 -3.42 -17.67 -4.43
C THR A 267 -2.65 -18.35 -5.57
N LEU A 268 -2.79 -19.67 -5.76
CA LEU A 268 -2.04 -20.44 -6.77
C LEU A 268 -2.22 -19.91 -8.20
N ARG A 269 -3.39 -19.32 -8.51
CA ARG A 269 -3.61 -18.67 -9.82
C ARG A 269 -2.63 -17.54 -10.12
N HIS A 270 -2.18 -16.80 -9.11
CA HIS A 270 -1.17 -15.74 -9.28
C HIS A 270 0.18 -16.31 -9.74
N TYR A 271 0.43 -17.58 -9.45
CA TYR A 271 1.58 -18.34 -9.88
C TYR A 271 1.32 -19.15 -11.16
N LYS A 272 0.30 -18.79 -11.97
CA LYS A 272 -0.10 -19.54 -13.18
C LYS A 272 -0.31 -21.05 -12.93
N SER A 273 -0.64 -21.42 -11.69
CA SER A 273 -0.82 -22.80 -11.24
C SER A 273 -2.30 -23.13 -11.09
N ARG A 274 -2.67 -24.40 -11.28
CA ARG A 274 -4.05 -24.85 -11.09
C ARG A 274 -4.48 -24.63 -9.63
N GLN A 275 -5.55 -23.87 -9.45
CA GLN A 275 -6.17 -23.67 -8.15
C GLN A 275 -6.95 -24.93 -7.74
N PHE A 276 -6.83 -25.33 -6.48
CA PHE A 276 -7.63 -26.37 -5.83
C PHE A 276 -8.14 -25.85 -4.48
N ILE A 277 -8.93 -26.66 -3.76
CA ILE A 277 -9.48 -26.31 -2.44
C ILE A 277 -8.33 -26.22 -1.42
N PRO A 278 -7.95 -25.00 -0.99
CA PRO A 278 -6.83 -24.82 -0.09
C PRO A 278 -7.26 -25.08 1.35
N THR A 279 -6.34 -25.57 2.18
CA THR A 279 -6.58 -25.68 3.61
C THR A 279 -6.62 -24.29 4.24
N THR A 280 -7.67 -24.03 5.00
CA THR A 280 -7.86 -22.78 5.74
C THR A 280 -7.73 -22.98 7.25
N HIS A 281 -7.62 -24.23 7.70
CA HIS A 281 -7.54 -24.57 9.11
C HIS A 281 -6.34 -23.90 9.80
N GLY A 282 -6.63 -23.22 10.91
CA GLY A 282 -5.63 -22.53 11.72
C GLY A 282 -5.28 -21.11 11.24
N LEU A 283 -5.88 -20.63 10.15
CA LEU A 283 -5.71 -19.24 9.68
C LEU A 283 -6.15 -18.21 10.73
N ALA A 284 -7.20 -18.49 11.51
CA ALA A 284 -7.65 -17.58 12.56
C ALA A 284 -6.58 -17.31 13.64
N GLN A 285 -5.59 -18.21 13.78
CA GLN A 285 -4.53 -18.15 14.78
C GLN A 285 -3.19 -17.65 14.20
N CYS A 286 -3.17 -17.24 12.92
CA CYS A 286 -1.93 -16.92 12.24
C CYS A 286 -1.37 -15.55 12.58
N GLU A 287 -2.17 -14.67 13.17
CA GLU A 287 -1.77 -13.33 13.60
C GLU A 287 -1.30 -13.31 15.05
N LEU A 288 -0.10 -12.78 15.27
CA LEU A 288 0.48 -12.64 16.60
C LEU A 288 0.97 -11.20 16.79
N PRO A 289 0.38 -10.39 17.68
CA PRO A 289 0.99 -9.12 18.07
C PRO A 289 2.19 -9.38 18.99
N TYR A 290 3.24 -8.56 18.89
CA TYR A 290 4.36 -8.60 19.84
C TYR A 290 4.02 -7.82 21.11
N LYS A 291 3.08 -8.36 21.91
CA LYS A 291 2.67 -7.84 23.22
C LYS A 291 2.75 -8.95 24.29
N GLY A 292 3.05 -8.57 25.53
CA GLY A 292 3.17 -9.47 26.69
C GLY A 292 4.49 -10.25 26.77
N ASP A 293 4.63 -11.15 27.75
CA ASP A 293 5.91 -11.86 27.97
C ASP A 293 6.10 -13.08 27.06
N HIS A 294 5.01 -13.62 26.52
CA HIS A 294 5.03 -14.89 25.78
C HIS A 294 5.39 -14.74 24.29
N TYR A 295 5.34 -13.53 23.70
CA TYR A 295 5.60 -13.38 22.26
C TYR A 295 7.02 -13.81 21.88
N ARG A 296 8.01 -13.68 22.78
CA ARG A 296 9.41 -14.06 22.49
C ARG A 296 9.55 -15.56 22.24
N LYS A 297 8.86 -16.38 23.04
CA LYS A 297 8.80 -17.83 22.83
C LYS A 297 8.19 -18.11 21.45
N LYS A 298 7.09 -17.45 21.12
CA LYS A 298 6.40 -17.65 19.85
C LYS A 298 7.21 -17.19 18.64
N VAL A 299 7.93 -16.06 18.73
CA VAL A 299 8.85 -15.59 17.67
C VAL A 299 9.97 -16.61 17.43
N ARG A 300 10.52 -17.23 18.49
CA ARG A 300 11.50 -18.31 18.35
C ARG A 300 10.91 -19.54 17.66
N GLU A 301 9.70 -19.96 18.04
CA GLU A 301 8.99 -21.06 17.38
C GLU A 301 8.78 -20.78 15.88
N LEU A 302 8.26 -19.60 15.54
CA LEU A 302 8.02 -19.19 14.16
C LEU A 302 9.31 -19.10 13.35
N SER A 303 10.37 -18.52 13.94
CA SER A 303 11.70 -18.46 13.32
C SER A 303 12.31 -19.84 13.10
N ASN A 304 12.10 -20.78 14.03
CA ASN A 304 12.54 -22.17 13.88
C ASN A 304 11.75 -22.93 12.82
N ALA A 305 10.46 -22.63 12.63
CA ALA A 305 9.64 -23.25 11.59
C ALA A 305 10.21 -23.03 10.19
N TRP A 306 10.86 -21.89 9.94
CA TRP A 306 11.55 -21.60 8.67
C TRP A 306 12.74 -22.54 8.38
N ARG A 307 13.22 -23.31 9.36
CA ARG A 307 14.25 -24.34 9.13
C ARG A 307 13.70 -25.58 8.42
N GLN A 308 12.38 -25.74 8.41
CA GLN A 308 11.66 -26.86 7.79
C GLN A 308 10.70 -26.31 6.72
N MET A 309 11.16 -26.21 5.48
CA MET A 309 10.39 -25.62 4.39
C MET A 309 9.77 -26.69 3.50
N HIS A 310 8.49 -26.51 3.15
CA HIS A 310 7.79 -27.41 2.24
C HIS A 310 7.31 -26.66 1.00
N TRP A 311 7.62 -27.25 -0.15
CA TRP A 311 7.42 -26.68 -1.46
C TRP A 311 6.47 -27.57 -2.26
N ILE A 312 5.62 -26.97 -3.08
CA ILE A 312 4.77 -27.68 -4.04
C ILE A 312 5.29 -27.45 -5.45
N LYS A 313 5.36 -28.50 -6.27
CA LYS A 313 5.61 -28.37 -7.71
C LYS A 313 4.45 -27.63 -8.39
N ARG A 314 4.79 -26.62 -9.18
CA ARG A 314 3.83 -25.86 -9.97
C ARG A 314 3.22 -26.76 -11.03
N LEU A 315 1.88 -26.76 -11.10
CA LEU A 315 1.16 -27.40 -12.19
C LEU A 315 0.76 -26.34 -13.20
N THR A 316 1.55 -26.21 -14.28
CA THR A 316 1.34 -25.22 -15.33
C THR A 316 -0.05 -25.38 -15.96
N VAL A 317 -0.83 -24.30 -15.96
CA VAL A 317 -2.12 -24.26 -16.64
C VAL A 317 -1.92 -23.53 -17.96
N VAL A 318 -1.97 -24.25 -19.08
CA VAL A 318 -2.17 -23.62 -20.39
C VAL A 318 -3.62 -23.17 -20.43
N THR A 319 -3.89 -21.92 -20.04
CA THR A 319 -5.22 -21.33 -20.12
C THR A 319 -5.15 -20.06 -20.95
N ASN A 320 -5.63 -20.16 -22.20
CA ASN A 320 -6.07 -19.02 -22.98
C ASN A 320 -7.40 -18.55 -22.40
N CYS A 321 -7.37 -17.56 -21.50
CA CYS A 321 -8.61 -16.86 -21.14
C CYS A 321 -8.37 -15.35 -21.02
N PRO A 322 -8.29 -14.62 -22.15
CA PRO A 322 -8.01 -13.19 -22.18
C PRO A 322 -9.19 -12.30 -21.73
N VAL A 323 -10.43 -12.78 -21.90
CA VAL A 323 -11.65 -11.94 -21.88
C VAL A 323 -12.01 -11.40 -20.49
N ARG A 324 -12.00 -12.24 -19.45
CA ARG A 324 -12.30 -11.80 -18.06
C ARG A 324 -11.23 -10.86 -17.48
N VAL A 325 -9.97 -11.05 -17.89
CA VAL A 325 -8.84 -10.21 -17.46
C VAL A 325 -8.97 -8.81 -18.09
N GLY A 326 -9.42 -8.72 -19.35
CA GLY A 326 -9.67 -7.45 -20.04
C GLY A 326 -10.75 -6.59 -19.38
N ILE A 327 -11.85 -7.20 -18.93
CA ILE A 327 -12.94 -6.49 -18.24
C ILE A 327 -12.48 -5.95 -16.88
N ILE A 328 -11.73 -6.76 -16.11
CA ILE A 328 -11.17 -6.32 -14.83
C ILE A 328 -10.14 -5.20 -15.05
N LYS A 329 -9.40 -5.24 -16.16
CA LYS A 329 -8.44 -4.19 -16.57
C LYS A 329 -9.11 -2.85 -16.79
N GLN A 330 -10.14 -2.84 -17.63
CA GLN A 330 -10.89 -1.62 -17.92
C GLN A 330 -11.53 -1.04 -16.66
N ASN A 331 -12.11 -1.88 -15.80
CA ASN A 331 -12.71 -1.43 -14.55
C ASN A 331 -11.68 -0.86 -13.56
N PHE A 332 -10.49 -1.46 -13.48
CA PHE A 332 -9.42 -0.95 -12.63
C PHE A 332 -8.82 0.35 -13.16
N GLU A 333 -8.55 0.45 -14.47
CA GLU A 333 -8.04 1.66 -15.11
C GLU A 333 -9.03 2.83 -14.96
N LYS A 334 -10.33 2.57 -15.12
CA LYS A 334 -11.39 3.55 -14.87
C LYS A 334 -11.38 4.06 -13.43
N LYS A 335 -11.38 3.15 -12.44
CA LYS A 335 -11.28 3.53 -11.02
C LYS A 335 -9.98 4.25 -10.67
N SER A 336 -8.86 3.83 -11.23
CA SER A 336 -7.56 4.47 -11.00
C SER A 336 -7.55 5.90 -11.55
N SER A 337 -8.17 6.14 -12.71
CA SER A 337 -8.34 7.48 -13.27
C SER A 337 -9.28 8.35 -12.42
N GLU A 338 -10.38 7.77 -11.92
CA GLU A 338 -11.29 8.45 -10.98
C GLU A 338 -10.57 8.86 -9.69
N PHE A 339 -9.74 7.98 -9.12
CA PHE A 339 -8.92 8.31 -7.95
C PHE A 339 -7.88 9.38 -8.25
N GLY A 340 -7.23 9.33 -9.40
CA GLY A 340 -6.28 10.37 -9.84
C GLY A 340 -6.94 11.76 -9.87
N LYS A 341 -8.11 11.87 -10.50
CA LYS A 341 -8.89 13.12 -10.56
C LYS A 341 -9.32 13.60 -9.18
N LYS A 342 -9.70 12.68 -8.30
CA LYS A 342 -10.12 13.01 -6.93
C LYS A 342 -8.95 13.50 -6.06
N ILE A 343 -7.74 12.99 -6.29
CA ILE A 343 -6.52 13.47 -5.64
C ILE A 343 -6.20 14.89 -6.12
N GLU A 344 -6.24 15.12 -7.43
CA GLU A 344 -6.00 16.45 -8.02
C GLU A 344 -6.99 17.50 -7.48
N GLN A 345 -8.29 17.16 -7.42
CA GLN A 345 -9.31 18.01 -6.82
C GLN A 345 -9.04 18.33 -5.34
N LEU A 346 -8.64 17.32 -4.55
CA LEU A 346 -8.31 17.54 -3.13
C LEU A 346 -7.04 18.39 -2.95
N GLU A 347 -6.09 18.31 -3.88
CA GLU A 347 -4.91 19.17 -3.88
C GLU A 347 -5.26 20.63 -4.22
N GLU A 348 -6.17 20.85 -5.17
CA GLU A 348 -6.72 22.17 -5.50
C GLU A 348 -7.50 22.77 -4.32
N GLU A 349 -8.42 22.00 -3.70
CA GLU A 349 -9.19 22.43 -2.52
C GLU A 349 -8.26 22.81 -1.36
N LYS A 350 -7.18 22.05 -1.14
CA LYS A 350 -6.18 22.34 -0.12
C LYS A 350 -5.44 23.66 -0.40
N MET A 351 -5.12 23.95 -1.66
CA MET A 351 -4.46 25.22 -2.05
C MET A 351 -5.39 26.42 -1.82
N HIS A 352 -6.67 26.28 -2.17
CA HIS A 352 -7.69 27.31 -1.90
C HIS A 352 -7.86 27.58 -0.40
N LEU A 353 -8.00 26.54 0.42
CA LEU A 353 -8.12 26.68 1.87
C LEU A 353 -6.90 27.36 2.49
N LYS A 354 -5.69 27.06 2.00
CA LYS A 354 -4.46 27.71 2.47
C LYS A 354 -4.47 29.22 2.16
N LEU A 355 -4.86 29.59 0.95
CA LEU A 355 -5.01 31.00 0.55
C LEU A 355 -6.06 31.71 1.41
N GLU A 356 -7.18 31.05 1.70
CA GLU A 356 -8.26 31.63 2.51
C GLU A 356 -7.85 31.86 3.97
N VAL A 357 -7.08 30.94 4.56
CA VAL A 357 -6.47 31.13 5.88
C VAL A 357 -5.50 32.32 5.89
N ASP A 358 -4.67 32.47 4.84
CA ASP A 358 -3.73 33.58 4.73
C ASP A 358 -4.47 34.94 4.55
N ILE A 359 -5.59 34.95 3.81
CA ILE A 359 -6.47 36.13 3.66
C ILE A 359 -7.08 36.52 5.00
N GLN A 360 -7.71 35.56 5.71
CA GLN A 360 -8.33 35.80 7.02
C GLN A 360 -7.32 36.35 8.03
N LYS A 361 -6.10 35.80 8.04
CA LYS A 361 -5.01 36.28 8.90
C LYS A 361 -4.64 37.73 8.59
N SER A 362 -4.57 38.10 7.30
CA SER A 362 -4.29 39.48 6.89
C SER A 362 -5.41 40.47 7.23
N GLU A 363 -6.66 40.01 7.22
CA GLU A 363 -7.83 40.82 7.61
C GLU A 363 -7.88 41.05 9.12
N GLU A 364 -7.56 40.03 9.91
CA GLU A 364 -7.49 40.13 11.37
C GLU A 364 -6.39 41.10 11.82
N GLU A 365 -5.22 41.07 11.17
CA GLU A 365 -4.14 42.04 11.39
C GLU A 365 -4.58 43.49 11.08
N LYS A 366 -5.32 43.71 9.98
CA LYS A 366 -5.87 45.03 9.62
C LYS A 366 -6.92 45.52 10.63
N LEU A 367 -7.80 44.63 11.10
CA LEU A 367 -8.81 44.96 12.10
C LEU A 367 -8.19 45.32 13.44
N GLN A 368 -7.16 44.59 13.90
CA GLN A 368 -6.44 44.96 15.11
C GLN A 368 -5.79 46.34 15.00
N LYS A 369 -5.18 46.66 13.86
CA LYS A 369 -4.56 47.98 13.64
C LYS A 369 -5.58 49.11 13.68
N ARG A 370 -6.77 48.92 13.08
CA ARG A 370 -7.87 49.90 13.14
C ARG A 370 -8.43 50.07 14.54
N LYS A 371 -8.61 48.96 15.28
CA LYS A 371 -9.07 48.99 16.68
C LYS A 371 -8.12 49.80 17.56
N GLY A 372 -6.81 49.56 17.45
CA GLY A 372 -5.82 50.34 18.20
C GLY A 372 -5.87 51.84 17.91
N LYS A 373 -6.17 52.23 16.66
CA LYS A 373 -6.34 53.65 16.29
C LYS A 373 -7.59 54.27 16.93
N VAL A 374 -8.72 53.57 16.93
CA VAL A 374 -9.96 54.05 17.55
C VAL A 374 -9.83 54.19 19.08
N GLU A 375 -9.10 53.27 19.72
CA GLU A 375 -8.83 53.35 21.16
C GLU A 375 -7.96 54.56 21.52
N GLU A 376 -6.96 54.88 20.71
CA GLU A 376 -6.14 56.09 20.85
C GLU A 376 -6.97 57.37 20.71
N ASP A 377 -7.82 57.44 19.67
CA ASP A 377 -8.69 58.59 19.42
C ASP A 377 -9.73 58.79 20.55
N LEU A 378 -10.23 57.70 21.15
CA LEU A 378 -11.16 57.74 22.28
C LEU A 378 -10.51 58.32 23.55
N GLU A 379 -9.27 57.91 23.86
CA GLU A 379 -8.54 58.46 25.01
C GLU A 379 -8.19 59.94 24.81
N SER A 380 -7.84 60.34 23.58
CA SER A 380 -7.68 61.75 23.22
C SER A 380 -8.95 62.56 23.50
N LEU A 381 -10.10 62.11 22.98
CA LEU A 381 -11.39 62.78 23.20
C LEU A 381 -11.76 62.87 24.69
N LYS A 382 -11.48 61.82 25.45
CA LYS A 382 -11.71 61.77 26.91
C LYS A 382 -10.83 62.77 27.65
N THR A 383 -9.58 62.98 27.21
CA THR A 383 -8.73 64.05 27.76
C THR A 383 -9.25 65.45 27.43
N ASP A 384 -9.74 65.65 26.20
CA ASP A 384 -10.31 66.93 25.78
C ASP A 384 -11.61 67.25 26.53
N TYR A 385 -12.48 66.26 26.73
CA TYR A 385 -13.69 66.41 27.54
C TYR A 385 -13.38 66.78 29.00
N LYS A 386 -12.35 66.18 29.60
CA LYS A 386 -11.90 66.54 30.96
C LYS A 386 -11.40 67.98 31.02
N LYS A 387 -10.63 68.44 30.02
CA LYS A 387 -10.20 69.84 29.91
C LYS A 387 -11.38 70.79 29.80
N LEU A 388 -12.34 70.50 28.91
CA LEU A 388 -13.53 71.32 28.73
C LEU A 388 -14.35 71.43 30.02
N ARG A 389 -14.54 70.31 30.74
CA ARG A 389 -15.24 70.28 32.03
C ARG A 389 -14.54 71.13 33.10
N LEU A 390 -13.20 71.15 33.12
CA LEU A 390 -12.43 72.01 34.01
C LEU A 390 -12.60 73.49 33.63
N SER A 391 -12.54 73.83 32.34
CA SER A 391 -12.76 75.20 31.86
C SER A 391 -14.17 75.73 32.19
N ILE A 392 -15.20 74.89 32.09
CA ILE A 392 -16.57 75.24 32.49
C ILE A 392 -16.66 75.52 34.00
N ARG A 393 -15.92 74.78 34.83
CA ARG A 393 -15.88 75.01 36.28
C ARG A 393 -15.22 76.34 36.65
N THR A 394 -14.25 76.79 35.86
CA THR A 394 -13.52 78.05 36.08
C THR A 394 -14.29 79.28 35.57
N ALA A 395 -15.19 79.11 34.59
CA ALA A 395 -15.85 80.21 33.90
C ALA A 395 -17.11 80.79 34.61
N GLY A 396 -17.44 80.35 35.83
CA GLY A 396 -18.40 80.98 36.75
C GLY A 396 -19.48 81.87 36.13
N LEU A 397 -20.37 81.31 35.32
CA LEU A 397 -21.47 82.06 34.70
C LEU A 397 -22.81 81.43 35.04
N GLY A 398 -23.51 82.12 35.93
CA GLY A 398 -24.84 81.78 36.40
C GLY A 398 -25.90 82.01 35.33
N LYS A 399 -26.73 80.97 35.12
CA LYS A 399 -28.16 81.17 34.90
C LYS A 399 -28.92 80.22 35.83
N THR A 400 -30.15 80.59 36.16
CA THR A 400 -31.04 79.96 37.14
C THR A 400 -31.35 78.50 36.76
N SER A 401 -31.17 77.58 37.71
CA SER A 401 -31.18 76.12 37.50
C SER A 401 -32.44 75.54 36.85
N GLU A 402 -33.60 76.19 36.95
CA GLU A 402 -34.85 75.73 36.34
C GLU A 402 -34.87 75.95 34.82
N GLN A 403 -34.41 77.11 34.35
CA GLN A 403 -34.34 77.42 32.91
C GLN A 403 -33.34 76.49 32.20
N TRP A 404 -32.21 76.20 32.84
CA TRP A 404 -31.26 75.21 32.31
C TRP A 404 -31.87 73.82 32.20
N ARG A 405 -32.62 73.35 33.21
CA ARG A 405 -33.23 72.02 33.14
C ARG A 405 -34.26 71.91 32.03
N GLN A 406 -34.98 72.99 31.74
CA GLN A 406 -36.00 73.01 30.70
C GLN A 406 -35.38 73.14 29.30
N GLU A 407 -34.40 74.05 29.11
CA GLU A 407 -33.66 74.17 27.86
C GLU A 407 -32.80 72.93 27.58
N GLU A 408 -32.19 72.31 28.59
CA GLU A 408 -31.41 71.09 28.46
C GLU A 408 -32.30 69.87 28.18
N ALA A 409 -33.48 69.76 28.82
CA ALA A 409 -34.44 68.71 28.50
C ALA A 409 -34.96 68.84 27.07
N GLN A 410 -35.24 70.07 26.62
CA GLN A 410 -35.72 70.35 25.27
C GLN A 410 -34.62 70.13 24.21
N ALA A 411 -33.40 70.60 24.46
CA ALA A 411 -32.27 70.34 23.58
C ALA A 411 -31.92 68.84 23.51
N ARG A 412 -32.06 68.10 24.62
CA ARG A 412 -31.88 66.63 24.65
C ARG A 412 -32.99 65.90 23.90
N SER A 413 -34.26 66.33 24.02
CA SER A 413 -35.36 65.70 23.27
C SER A 413 -35.23 65.94 21.77
N GLU A 414 -34.89 67.17 21.36
CA GLU A 414 -34.65 67.50 19.95
C GLU A 414 -33.42 66.80 19.37
N ALA A 415 -32.35 66.62 20.17
CA ALA A 415 -31.18 65.85 19.76
C ALA A 415 -31.49 64.35 19.62
N LEU A 416 -32.27 63.78 20.54
CA LEU A 416 -32.72 62.40 20.46
C LEU A 416 -33.65 62.17 19.28
N GLU A 417 -34.58 63.08 18.98
CA GLU A 417 -35.44 62.99 17.79
C GLU A 417 -34.63 63.07 16.50
N ARG A 418 -33.63 63.95 16.42
CA ARG A 418 -32.71 64.02 15.26
C ARG A 418 -31.92 62.73 15.09
N SER A 419 -31.28 62.22 16.14
CA SER A 419 -30.52 60.95 16.07
C SER A 419 -31.42 59.74 15.80
N LEU A 420 -32.66 59.73 16.30
CA LEU A 420 -33.63 58.69 16.00
C LEU A 420 -34.07 58.75 14.53
N SER A 421 -34.27 59.95 13.99
CA SER A 421 -34.61 60.15 12.57
C SER A 421 -33.46 59.78 11.64
N GLU A 422 -32.22 60.14 11.98
CA GLU A 422 -31.01 59.76 11.24
C GLU A 422 -30.83 58.24 11.26
N SER A 423 -30.91 57.61 12.44
CA SER A 423 -30.80 56.14 12.56
C SER A 423 -31.92 55.41 11.80
N LYS A 424 -33.11 55.98 11.72
CA LYS A 424 -34.22 55.42 10.94
C LYS A 424 -33.94 55.50 9.44
N ASN A 425 -33.45 56.64 8.95
CA ASN A 425 -33.07 56.81 7.55
C ASN A 425 -31.92 55.87 7.14
N GLU A 426 -30.88 55.74 7.98
CA GLU A 426 -29.78 54.80 7.76
C GLU A 426 -30.27 53.34 7.72
N LYS A 427 -31.19 52.97 8.62
CA LYS A 427 -31.80 51.64 8.64
C LYS A 427 -32.59 51.35 7.38
N ASP A 428 -33.33 52.33 6.86
CA ASP A 428 -34.10 52.20 5.63
C ASP A 428 -33.18 52.10 4.40
N GLU A 429 -32.06 52.84 4.37
CA GLU A 429 -31.04 52.74 3.32
C GLU A 429 -30.32 51.37 3.35
N LEU A 430 -29.95 50.88 4.55
CA LEU A 430 -29.37 49.55 4.72
C LEU A 430 -30.35 48.45 4.28
N ARG A 431 -31.64 48.59 4.60
CA ARG A 431 -32.68 47.66 4.16
C ARG A 431 -32.81 47.64 2.64
N ALA A 432 -32.70 48.79 1.98
CA ALA A 432 -32.70 48.86 0.51
C ALA A 432 -31.49 48.15 -0.11
N LYS A 433 -30.28 48.35 0.45
CA LYS A 433 -29.04 47.68 -0.01
C LYS A 433 -29.08 46.17 0.21
N VAL A 434 -29.61 45.70 1.34
CA VAL A 434 -29.81 44.26 1.60
C VAL A 434 -30.76 43.66 0.56
N ALA A 435 -31.88 44.32 0.25
CA ALA A 435 -32.82 43.83 -0.76
C ALA A 435 -32.23 43.81 -2.19
N GLU A 436 -31.26 44.66 -2.50
CA GLU A 436 -30.53 44.64 -3.78
C GLU A 436 -29.47 43.53 -3.84
N LEU A 437 -28.75 43.29 -2.73
CA LEU A 437 -27.83 42.17 -2.60
C LEU A 437 -28.54 40.82 -2.67
N GLU A 438 -29.68 40.67 -2.01
CA GLU A 438 -30.52 39.47 -2.07
C GLU A 438 -30.99 39.17 -3.51
N ARG A 439 -31.42 40.20 -4.25
CA ARG A 439 -31.78 40.08 -5.67
C ARG A 439 -30.59 39.66 -6.54
N SER A 440 -29.42 40.26 -6.31
CA SER A 440 -28.19 39.95 -7.07
C SER A 440 -27.69 38.53 -6.78
N LEU A 441 -27.75 38.09 -5.52
CA LEU A 441 -27.33 36.77 -5.08
C LEU A 441 -28.27 35.67 -5.62
N CYS A 442 -29.58 35.95 -5.70
CA CYS A 442 -30.56 35.08 -6.34
C CYS A 442 -30.28 34.90 -7.85
N LEU A 443 -29.98 36.00 -8.56
CA LEU A 443 -29.63 35.97 -9.98
C LEU A 443 -28.32 35.21 -10.26
N TYR A 444 -27.29 35.42 -9.42
CA TYR A 444 -26.00 34.73 -9.56
C TYR A 444 -26.14 33.23 -9.30
N ARG A 445 -26.86 32.85 -8.24
CA ARG A 445 -27.09 31.44 -7.87
C ARG A 445 -27.82 30.66 -8.97
N ASN A 446 -28.78 31.29 -9.64
CA ASN A 446 -29.55 30.65 -10.71
C ASN A 446 -28.76 30.58 -12.04
N ARG A 447 -27.92 31.57 -12.36
CA ARG A 447 -27.02 31.48 -13.52
C ARG A 447 -25.98 30.38 -13.36
N ASN A 448 -25.39 30.26 -12.18
CA ASN A 448 -24.32 29.29 -11.95
C ASN A 448 -24.83 27.84 -12.01
N SER A 449 -26.02 27.57 -11.44
CA SER A 449 -26.65 26.24 -11.50
C SER A 449 -27.02 25.83 -12.93
N VAL A 450 -27.53 26.76 -13.75
CA VAL A 450 -27.87 26.49 -15.16
C VAL A 450 -26.62 26.21 -16.01
N THR A 451 -25.53 26.94 -15.77
CA THR A 451 -24.26 26.69 -16.48
C THR A 451 -23.63 25.35 -16.09
N GLU A 452 -23.67 24.97 -14.81
CA GLU A 452 -23.18 23.67 -14.32
C GLU A 452 -24.01 22.50 -14.86
N LEU A 453 -25.34 22.64 -14.91
CA LEU A 453 -26.23 21.64 -15.50
C LEU A 453 -25.98 21.48 -17.01
N LYS A 454 -25.77 22.59 -17.74
CA LYS A 454 -25.49 22.54 -19.18
C LYS A 454 -24.14 21.87 -19.48
N ALA A 455 -23.10 22.18 -18.69
CA ALA A 455 -21.81 21.51 -18.80
C ALA A 455 -21.89 20.01 -18.47
N SER A 456 -22.73 19.63 -17.49
CA SER A 456 -22.97 18.23 -17.13
C SER A 456 -23.73 17.49 -18.24
N LEU A 457 -24.71 18.13 -18.87
CA LEU A 457 -25.45 17.58 -20.00
C LEU A 457 -24.54 17.29 -21.20
N SER A 458 -23.68 18.24 -21.59
CA SER A 458 -22.71 18.01 -22.67
C SER A 458 -21.72 16.90 -22.37
N LYS A 459 -21.33 16.71 -21.09
CA LYS A 459 -20.50 15.56 -20.68
C LYS A 459 -21.26 14.23 -20.82
N LEU A 460 -22.56 14.21 -20.50
CA LEU A 460 -23.40 13.02 -20.67
C LEU A 460 -23.54 12.64 -22.16
N GLU A 461 -23.76 13.60 -23.05
CA GLU A 461 -23.84 13.36 -24.50
C GLU A 461 -22.53 12.76 -25.06
N VAL A 462 -21.37 13.29 -24.64
CA VAL A 462 -20.06 12.73 -25.02
C VAL A 462 -19.86 11.31 -24.49
N MET A 463 -20.32 11.03 -23.26
CA MET A 463 -20.23 9.67 -22.69
C MET A 463 -21.16 8.69 -23.41
N GLN A 464 -22.35 9.14 -23.82
CA GLN A 464 -23.29 8.32 -24.58
C GLN A 464 -22.71 7.88 -25.92
N GLY A 465 -22.09 8.80 -26.69
CA GLY A 465 -21.43 8.43 -27.95
C GLY A 465 -20.28 7.43 -27.78
N LYS A 466 -19.54 7.50 -26.66
CA LYS A 466 -18.49 6.51 -26.34
C LYS A 466 -19.05 5.14 -25.96
N ILE A 467 -20.22 5.10 -25.31
CA ILE A 467 -20.90 3.83 -25.00
C ILE A 467 -21.33 3.17 -26.31
N GLU A 468 -21.94 3.92 -27.23
CA GLU A 468 -22.33 3.39 -28.55
C GLU A 468 -21.12 2.87 -29.34
N GLU A 469 -19.99 3.60 -29.33
CA GLU A 469 -18.73 3.12 -29.94
C GLU A 469 -18.27 1.80 -29.30
N LEU A 470 -18.24 1.72 -27.96
CA LEU A 470 -17.84 0.51 -27.24
C LEU A 470 -18.77 -0.67 -27.55
N GLU A 471 -20.08 -0.45 -27.65
CA GLU A 471 -21.06 -1.50 -28.01
C GLU A 471 -20.77 -2.07 -29.41
N THR A 472 -20.46 -1.24 -30.40
CA THR A 472 -20.08 -1.73 -31.73
C THR A 472 -18.77 -2.53 -31.72
N THR A 473 -17.78 -2.13 -30.92
CA THR A 473 -16.53 -2.89 -30.77
C THR A 473 -16.72 -4.21 -30.05
N LEU A 474 -17.66 -4.28 -29.10
CA LEU A 474 -18.00 -5.50 -28.37
C LEU A 474 -18.66 -6.51 -29.31
N GLN A 475 -19.64 -6.08 -30.10
CA GLN A 475 -20.28 -6.92 -31.12
C GLN A 475 -19.26 -7.48 -32.13
N ASN A 476 -18.27 -6.68 -32.54
CA ASN A 476 -17.18 -7.16 -33.41
C ASN A 476 -16.32 -8.22 -32.70
N CYS A 477 -16.00 -8.01 -31.42
CA CYS A 477 -15.24 -8.98 -30.62
C CYS A 477 -16.00 -10.31 -30.47
N GLU A 478 -17.32 -10.26 -30.24
CA GLU A 478 -18.18 -11.44 -30.12
C GLU A 478 -18.13 -12.27 -31.41
N MET A 479 -18.31 -11.64 -32.58
CA MET A 479 -18.21 -12.31 -33.87
C MET A 479 -16.84 -12.96 -34.12
N ARG A 480 -15.75 -12.31 -33.66
CA ARG A 480 -14.39 -12.89 -33.77
C ARG A 480 -14.18 -14.08 -32.85
N ILE A 481 -14.78 -14.07 -31.65
CA ILE A 481 -14.71 -15.20 -30.72
C ILE A 481 -15.44 -16.40 -31.30
N GLU A 482 -16.63 -16.21 -31.86
CA GLU A 482 -17.41 -17.28 -32.50
C GLU A 482 -16.63 -17.97 -33.64
N ILE A 483 -15.93 -17.19 -34.47
CA ILE A 483 -15.05 -17.74 -35.53
C ILE A 483 -13.88 -18.54 -34.93
N LEU A 484 -13.28 -18.07 -33.84
CA LEU A 484 -12.16 -18.77 -33.20
C LEU A 484 -12.60 -20.07 -32.53
N GLU A 485 -13.79 -20.09 -31.91
CA GLU A 485 -14.37 -21.29 -31.30
C GLU A 485 -14.67 -22.37 -32.36
N ALA A 486 -15.23 -21.98 -33.52
CA ALA A 486 -15.43 -22.89 -34.64
C ALA A 486 -14.10 -23.46 -35.17
N ASN A 487 -13.05 -22.63 -35.24
CA ASN A 487 -11.72 -23.09 -35.65
C ASN A 487 -11.09 -24.02 -34.60
N GLU A 488 -11.26 -23.78 -33.31
CA GLU A 488 -10.73 -24.64 -32.24
C GLU A 488 -11.32 -26.06 -32.34
N GLU A 489 -12.61 -26.17 -32.60
CA GLU A 489 -13.28 -27.46 -32.80
C GLU A 489 -12.72 -28.21 -34.02
N GLN A 490 -12.45 -27.49 -35.12
CA GLN A 490 -11.81 -28.05 -36.30
C GLN A 490 -10.38 -28.57 -36.00
N TRP A 491 -9.56 -27.80 -35.27
CA TRP A 491 -8.20 -28.22 -34.90
C TRP A 491 -8.21 -29.42 -33.94
N LYS A 492 -9.18 -29.49 -33.01
CA LYS A 492 -9.37 -30.67 -32.16
C LYS A 492 -9.64 -31.91 -32.98
N ASN A 493 -10.52 -31.84 -33.98
CA ASN A 493 -10.83 -32.98 -34.84
C ASN A 493 -9.62 -33.44 -35.65
N GLN A 494 -8.83 -32.49 -36.20
CA GLN A 494 -7.59 -32.82 -36.91
C GLN A 494 -6.54 -33.46 -36.00
N LEU A 495 -6.39 -32.95 -34.77
CA LEU A 495 -5.45 -33.52 -33.80
C LEU A 495 -5.82 -34.95 -33.41
N HIS A 496 -7.10 -35.23 -33.16
CA HIS A 496 -7.57 -36.60 -32.89
C HIS A 496 -7.25 -37.53 -34.07
N HIS A 497 -7.50 -37.08 -35.30
CA HIS A 497 -7.16 -37.85 -36.50
C HIS A 497 -5.66 -38.16 -36.59
N SER A 498 -4.78 -37.18 -36.36
CA SER A 498 -3.33 -37.39 -36.35
C SER A 498 -2.87 -38.30 -35.21
N GLN A 499 -3.46 -38.18 -34.02
CA GLN A 499 -3.16 -39.06 -32.87
C GLN A 499 -3.51 -40.52 -33.16
N ASP A 500 -4.65 -40.78 -33.80
CA ASP A 500 -5.05 -42.13 -34.17
C ASP A 500 -4.14 -42.73 -35.26
N GLN A 501 -3.65 -41.91 -36.20
CA GLN A 501 -2.64 -42.35 -37.17
C GLN A 501 -1.32 -42.75 -36.48
N VAL A 502 -0.86 -41.96 -35.51
CA VAL A 502 0.36 -42.29 -34.75
C VAL A 502 0.17 -43.57 -33.96
N ARG A 503 -0.96 -43.72 -33.26
CA ARG A 503 -1.28 -44.93 -32.49
C ARG A 503 -1.29 -46.18 -33.36
N ASN A 504 -1.82 -46.10 -34.57
CA ASN A 504 -1.83 -47.22 -35.51
C ASN A 504 -0.40 -47.58 -35.97
N ARG A 505 0.44 -46.59 -36.25
CA ARG A 505 1.85 -46.83 -36.61
C ARG A 505 2.65 -47.43 -35.46
N ASP A 506 2.45 -46.95 -34.24
CA ASP A 506 3.11 -47.47 -33.04
C ASP A 506 2.70 -48.92 -32.77
N TYR A 507 1.42 -49.26 -33.00
CA TYR A 507 0.94 -50.64 -32.93
C TYR A 507 1.67 -51.55 -33.93
N ILE A 508 1.74 -51.14 -35.21
CA ILE A 508 2.42 -51.90 -36.26
C ILE A 508 3.92 -52.04 -35.96
N MET A 509 4.58 -50.96 -35.51
CA MET A 509 5.99 -50.99 -35.14
C MET A 509 6.25 -51.89 -33.93
N GLY A 510 5.37 -51.87 -32.93
CA GLY A 510 5.43 -52.74 -31.76
C GLY A 510 5.30 -54.22 -32.12
N GLU A 511 4.43 -54.55 -33.07
CA GLU A 511 4.29 -55.91 -33.61
C GLU A 511 5.57 -56.35 -34.34
N ALA A 512 6.13 -55.49 -35.19
CA ALA A 512 7.38 -55.77 -35.89
C ALA A 512 8.58 -55.96 -34.94
N VAL A 513 8.69 -55.14 -33.89
CA VAL A 513 9.75 -55.28 -32.87
C VAL A 513 9.61 -56.60 -32.11
N THR A 514 8.38 -57.02 -31.81
CA THR A 514 8.12 -58.33 -31.18
C THR A 514 8.60 -59.47 -32.07
N GLN A 515 8.25 -59.44 -33.36
CA GLN A 515 8.71 -60.45 -34.33
C GLN A 515 10.24 -60.49 -34.48
N ILE A 516 10.90 -59.32 -34.54
CA ILE A 516 12.37 -59.25 -34.61
C ILE A 516 13.01 -59.86 -33.35
N ARG A 517 12.43 -59.63 -32.17
CA ARG A 517 12.93 -60.19 -30.91
C ARG A 517 12.80 -61.71 -30.90
N GLU A 518 11.67 -62.26 -31.35
CA GLU A 518 11.48 -63.72 -31.46
C GLU A 518 12.52 -64.36 -32.39
N VAL A 519 12.83 -63.73 -33.53
CA VAL A 519 13.88 -64.20 -34.46
C VAL A 519 15.27 -64.11 -33.82
N ALA A 520 15.57 -63.03 -33.11
CA ALA A 520 16.85 -62.85 -32.43
C ALA A 520 17.05 -63.90 -31.33
N ASP A 521 16.02 -64.18 -30.53
CA ASP A 521 16.06 -65.21 -29.48
C ASP A 521 16.26 -66.61 -30.08
N TYR A 522 15.63 -66.89 -31.23
CA TYR A 522 15.84 -68.15 -31.97
C TYR A 522 17.29 -68.28 -32.48
N LEU A 523 17.85 -67.22 -33.06
CA LEU A 523 19.25 -67.20 -33.52
C LEU A 523 20.23 -67.38 -32.36
N GLN A 524 19.97 -66.75 -31.22
CA GLN A 524 20.76 -66.90 -30.00
C GLN A 524 20.78 -68.37 -29.54
N SER A 525 19.62 -69.04 -29.56
CA SER A 525 19.50 -70.46 -29.23
C SER A 525 20.32 -71.35 -30.17
N MET A 526 20.27 -71.09 -31.48
CA MET A 526 21.09 -71.83 -32.46
C MET A 526 22.59 -71.59 -32.28
N ALA A 527 23.01 -70.36 -31.94
CA ALA A 527 24.42 -70.05 -31.67
C ALA A 527 24.94 -70.85 -30.47
N VAL A 528 24.17 -70.93 -29.39
CA VAL A 528 24.51 -71.76 -28.22
C VAL A 528 24.61 -73.24 -28.60
N GLN A 529 23.71 -73.75 -29.44
CA GLN A 529 23.80 -75.13 -29.92
C GLN A 529 25.05 -75.38 -30.77
N ALA A 530 25.43 -74.42 -31.62
CA ALA A 530 26.64 -74.49 -32.44
C ALA A 530 27.91 -74.49 -31.57
N ASP A 531 27.97 -73.65 -30.53
CA ASP A 531 29.10 -73.62 -29.59
C ASP A 531 29.23 -74.94 -28.83
N VAL A 532 28.11 -75.53 -28.38
CA VAL A 532 28.10 -76.85 -27.73
C VAL A 532 28.62 -77.94 -28.68
N LEU A 533 28.23 -77.90 -29.96
CA LEU A 533 28.72 -78.85 -30.96
C LEU A 533 30.22 -78.63 -31.26
N SER A 534 30.70 -77.39 -31.28
CA SER A 534 32.12 -77.06 -31.49
C SER A 534 32.98 -77.62 -30.36
N VAL A 535 32.60 -77.38 -29.10
CA VAL A 535 33.29 -77.91 -27.92
C VAL A 535 33.30 -79.44 -27.92
N LYS A 536 32.22 -80.08 -28.36
CA LYS A 536 32.14 -81.54 -28.49
C LYS A 536 33.14 -82.07 -29.54
N TYR A 537 33.27 -81.39 -30.68
CA TYR A 537 34.23 -81.73 -31.73
C TYR A 537 35.69 -81.55 -31.26
N GLU A 538 36.00 -80.49 -30.53
CA GLU A 538 37.35 -80.27 -29.97
C GLU A 538 37.73 -81.36 -28.96
N LEU A 539 36.79 -81.77 -28.09
CA LEU A 539 37.01 -82.86 -27.12
C LEU A 539 37.16 -84.25 -27.77
N GLU A 540 36.54 -84.48 -28.93
CA GLU A 540 36.73 -85.70 -29.73
C GLU A 540 38.05 -85.67 -30.52
N SER A 541 38.56 -84.50 -30.90
CA SER A 541 39.83 -84.33 -31.61
C SER A 541 41.07 -84.49 -30.70
N ASP A 542 40.99 -84.11 -29.42
CA ASP A 542 42.11 -84.24 -28.46
C ASP A 542 42.32 -85.68 -27.92
N ARG A 543 41.49 -86.63 -28.35
CA ARG A 543 41.62 -88.06 -28.00
C ARG A 543 42.04 -88.96 -29.18
N GLY A 544 42.44 -88.35 -30.30
CA GLY A 544 42.88 -89.04 -31.54
C GLY A 544 44.39 -89.27 -31.61
#